data_AF-A0AAJ2GNK8-F1
#
_entry.id   AF-A0AAJ2GNK8-F1
#
_cell.length_a   1.000
_cell.length_b   1.000
_cell.length_c   1.000
_cell.angle_alpha   90.00
_cell.angle_beta   90.00
_cell.angle_gamma   90.00
#
_symmetry.space_group_name_H-M   'P 1'
#
loop_
_entity.id
_entity.type
_entity.pdbx_description
1 polymer ?
#
loop_
_entity_poly.entity_id
_entity_poly.type
_entity_poly.pdbx_seq_one_letter_code
_entity_poly.pdbx_strand_id
1 'polypeptide(L)'
;MSLPNLDLGTPRGLLPRASSKGAMGVLTAILEARTGQQLAANREWRVETVLKPVLRDLGLETLDALASAAQQSPAIGDRVADALLNQESSFFRDAAVFDMVADAVDSIRATKPSRRPRIWSAGCSFGQEPLSLAMLFAERELDVDHLLPEIIASDVSEAALSRARCGRYSQFEIQRGLPVRRMVRWFDGDGVDWVAKTELVRRINYRRLNLVSDPPPVGRFDVILCRNVLLYLTIELRRKILDRLATVMRPGGLLVLGAGETVIGQTEAFRPSARYRGLYEPAVSEG
;
A
#
# COMPACT_ATOMS: atom_id res chain seq x y z
N MET A 1 -19.22 -60.76 -38.41
CA MET A 1 -18.17 -60.82 -37.38
C MET A 1 -18.03 -59.40 -36.85
N SER A 2 -18.66 -59.12 -35.70
CA SER A 2 -18.77 -57.78 -35.11
C SER A 2 -17.57 -57.54 -34.19
N LEU A 3 -16.90 -56.39 -34.33
CA LEU A 3 -15.87 -55.92 -33.40
C LEU A 3 -16.48 -54.97 -32.36
N PRO A 4 -16.01 -54.98 -31.10
CA PRO A 4 -16.69 -54.37 -29.97
C PRO A 4 -16.37 -52.88 -29.80
N ASN A 5 -17.38 -52.14 -29.30
CA ASN A 5 -17.24 -50.79 -28.77
C ASN A 5 -16.29 -50.80 -27.55
N LEU A 6 -15.17 -50.07 -27.63
CA LEU A 6 -14.42 -49.64 -26.45
C LEU A 6 -14.96 -48.29 -25.99
N ASP A 7 -15.65 -48.32 -24.85
CA ASP A 7 -16.04 -47.15 -24.08
C ASP A 7 -14.78 -46.57 -23.40
N LEU A 8 -14.20 -45.52 -24.00
CA LEU A 8 -13.13 -44.74 -23.40
C LEU A 8 -13.77 -43.64 -22.55
N GLY A 9 -14.08 -43.99 -21.30
CA GLY A 9 -14.53 -43.05 -20.28
C GLY A 9 -13.58 -41.85 -20.16
N THR A 10 -14.07 -40.67 -20.50
CA THR A 10 -13.41 -39.39 -20.22
C THR A 10 -13.19 -39.22 -18.70
N PRO A 11 -11.98 -38.85 -18.24
CA PRO A 11 -11.78 -38.52 -16.84
C PRO A 11 -12.57 -37.24 -16.51
N ARG A 12 -13.53 -37.36 -15.59
CA ARG A 12 -14.24 -36.22 -14.98
C ARG A 12 -13.21 -35.33 -14.28
N GLY A 13 -12.78 -34.27 -14.97
CA GLY A 13 -12.14 -33.15 -14.32
C GLY A 13 -13.11 -32.56 -13.29
N LEU A 14 -12.73 -32.59 -12.01
CA LEU A 14 -13.42 -31.87 -10.95
C LEU A 14 -13.37 -30.38 -11.31
N LEU A 15 -14.50 -29.83 -11.77
CA LEU A 15 -14.71 -28.39 -11.74
C LEU A 15 -14.64 -27.93 -10.27
N PRO A 16 -13.98 -26.80 -9.96
CA PRO A 16 -14.05 -26.23 -8.62
C PRO A 16 -15.51 -26.00 -8.26
N ARG A 17 -15.96 -26.53 -7.12
CA ARG A 17 -17.30 -26.24 -6.60
C ARG A 17 -17.36 -24.75 -6.28
N ALA A 18 -18.35 -24.05 -6.84
CA ALA A 18 -18.60 -22.64 -6.54
C ALA A 18 -18.76 -22.45 -5.02
N SER A 19 -18.14 -21.40 -4.49
CA SER A 19 -18.23 -21.05 -3.07
C SER A 19 -19.67 -20.72 -2.64
N SER A 20 -20.02 -21.06 -1.39
CA SER A 20 -21.30 -20.64 -0.84
C SER A 20 -21.33 -19.13 -0.62
N LYS A 21 -22.51 -18.50 -0.78
CA LYS A 21 -22.71 -17.09 -0.44
C LYS A 21 -22.34 -16.78 1.02
N GLY A 22 -22.47 -17.75 1.92
CA GLY A 22 -22.11 -17.63 3.34
C GLY A 22 -20.60 -17.49 3.55
N ALA A 23 -19.79 -18.35 2.91
CA ALA A 23 -18.34 -18.30 3.01
C ALA A 23 -17.78 -16.97 2.48
N MET A 24 -18.30 -16.51 1.34
CA MET A 24 -17.92 -15.22 0.76
C MET A 24 -18.15 -14.06 1.72
N GLY A 25 -19.34 -13.98 2.33
CA GLY A 25 -19.66 -12.94 3.30
C GLY A 25 -18.75 -12.95 4.54
N VAL A 26 -18.37 -14.14 5.04
CA VAL A 26 -17.43 -14.24 6.17
C VAL A 26 -16.04 -13.73 5.79
N LEU A 27 -15.52 -14.14 4.63
CA LEU A 27 -14.17 -13.76 4.19
C LEU A 27 -14.07 -12.26 3.91
N THR A 28 -15.09 -11.65 3.31
CA THR A 28 -15.14 -10.20 3.09
C THR A 28 -15.32 -9.42 4.39
N ALA A 29 -16.11 -9.93 5.34
CA ALA A 29 -16.25 -9.32 6.67
C ALA A 29 -14.92 -9.36 7.45
N ILE A 30 -14.11 -10.41 7.30
CA ILE A 30 -12.76 -10.48 7.89
C ILE A 30 -11.86 -9.40 7.30
N LEU A 31 -11.85 -9.22 5.97
CA LEU A 31 -11.10 -8.13 5.31
C LEU A 31 -11.49 -6.76 5.89
N GLU A 32 -12.79 -6.47 5.95
CA GLU A 32 -13.31 -5.20 6.43
C GLU A 32 -12.97 -4.98 7.90
N ALA A 33 -13.17 -5.99 8.76
CA ALA A 33 -12.87 -5.88 10.18
C ALA A 33 -11.37 -5.67 10.47
N ARG A 34 -10.49 -6.26 9.65
CA ARG A 34 -9.03 -6.17 9.83
C ARG A 34 -8.42 -4.91 9.22
N THR A 35 -9.03 -4.34 8.19
CA THR A 35 -8.36 -3.32 7.35
C THR A 35 -9.23 -2.09 7.06
N GLY A 36 -10.54 -2.18 7.28
CA GLY A 36 -11.54 -1.21 6.84
C GLY A 36 -11.86 -1.24 5.34
N GLN A 37 -11.15 -2.05 4.54
CA GLN A 37 -11.40 -2.13 3.10
C GLN A 37 -12.65 -2.95 2.79
N GLN A 38 -13.48 -2.43 1.90
CA GLN A 38 -14.63 -3.13 1.35
C GLN A 38 -14.29 -3.68 -0.04
N LEU A 39 -14.65 -4.95 -0.25
CA LEU A 39 -14.58 -5.54 -1.58
C LEU A 39 -15.84 -5.16 -2.36
N ALA A 40 -15.66 -4.42 -3.45
CA ALA A 40 -16.78 -4.09 -4.34
C ALA A 40 -17.38 -5.36 -4.96
N ALA A 41 -18.71 -5.41 -5.10
CA ALA A 41 -19.44 -6.58 -5.60
C ALA A 41 -18.94 -7.06 -6.97
N ASN A 42 -18.54 -6.13 -7.86
CA ASN A 42 -17.98 -6.47 -9.17
C ASN A 42 -16.56 -7.07 -9.12
N ARG A 43 -15.96 -7.21 -7.94
CA ARG A 43 -14.63 -7.80 -7.71
C ARG A 43 -14.68 -9.09 -6.90
N GLU A 44 -15.86 -9.64 -6.60
CA GLU A 44 -16.02 -10.89 -5.85
C GLU A 44 -15.29 -12.07 -6.50
N TRP A 45 -15.22 -12.11 -7.84
CA TRP A 45 -14.47 -13.12 -8.59
C TRP A 45 -12.98 -13.23 -8.18
N ARG A 46 -12.40 -12.15 -7.62
CA ARG A 46 -11.01 -12.16 -7.15
C ARG A 46 -10.81 -13.02 -5.91
N VAL A 47 -11.84 -13.20 -5.07
CA VAL A 47 -11.70 -13.91 -3.79
C VAL A 47 -11.21 -15.34 -4.02
N GLU A 48 -11.86 -16.08 -4.91
CA GLU A 48 -11.45 -17.45 -5.25
C GLU A 48 -10.03 -17.50 -5.84
N THR A 49 -9.71 -16.58 -6.75
CA THR A 49 -8.40 -16.55 -7.42
C THR A 49 -7.26 -16.27 -6.43
N VAL A 50 -7.47 -15.29 -5.55
CA VAL A 50 -6.45 -14.76 -4.65
C VAL A 50 -6.29 -15.62 -3.39
N LEU A 51 -7.34 -16.30 -2.95
CA LEU A 51 -7.27 -17.22 -1.80
C LEU A 51 -6.83 -18.64 -2.17
N LYS A 52 -6.75 -18.99 -3.46
CA LYS A 52 -6.28 -20.31 -3.91
C LYS A 52 -4.89 -20.70 -3.37
N PRO A 53 -3.87 -19.80 -3.34
CA PRO A 53 -2.60 -20.10 -2.68
C PRO A 53 -2.76 -20.36 -1.18
N VAL A 54 -3.59 -19.58 -0.49
CA VAL A 54 -3.85 -19.74 0.96
C VAL A 54 -4.50 -21.09 1.26
N LEU A 55 -5.48 -21.50 0.45
CA LEU A 55 -6.11 -22.83 0.52
C LEU A 55 -5.07 -23.95 0.41
N ARG A 56 -4.24 -23.89 -0.64
CA ARG A 56 -3.19 -24.89 -0.89
C ARG A 56 -2.18 -24.97 0.26
N ASP A 57 -1.73 -23.83 0.76
CA ASP A 57 -0.74 -23.77 1.86
C ASP A 57 -1.30 -24.33 3.17
N LEU A 58 -2.63 -24.25 3.38
CA LEU A 58 -3.32 -24.78 4.55
C LEU A 58 -3.87 -26.19 4.34
N GLY A 59 -3.72 -26.78 3.14
CA GLY A 59 -4.28 -28.09 2.80
C GLY A 59 -5.82 -28.11 2.80
N LEU A 60 -6.47 -26.97 2.50
CA LEU A 60 -7.92 -26.84 2.46
C LEU A 60 -8.43 -26.89 1.01
N GLU A 61 -9.56 -27.56 0.79
CA GLU A 61 -10.12 -27.74 -0.56
C GLU A 61 -11.18 -26.71 -0.95
N THR A 62 -11.80 -26.03 0.03
CA THR A 62 -12.95 -25.14 -0.23
C THR A 62 -12.86 -23.82 0.54
N LEU A 63 -13.49 -22.77 -0.02
CA LEU A 63 -13.63 -21.48 0.68
C LEU A 63 -14.49 -21.59 1.94
N ASP A 64 -15.46 -22.50 2.00
CA ASP A 64 -16.23 -22.77 3.22
C ASP A 64 -15.33 -23.30 4.36
N ALA A 65 -14.41 -24.22 4.05
CA ALA A 65 -13.44 -24.70 5.03
C ALA A 65 -12.49 -23.58 5.49
N LEU A 66 -12.05 -22.72 4.55
CA LEU A 66 -11.23 -21.56 4.87
C LEU A 66 -11.97 -20.54 5.75
N ALA A 67 -13.24 -20.24 5.44
CA ALA A 67 -14.06 -19.33 6.22
C ALA A 67 -14.23 -19.83 7.67
N SER A 68 -14.52 -21.13 7.83
CA SER A 68 -14.62 -21.75 9.16
C SER A 68 -13.29 -21.69 9.92
N ALA A 69 -12.18 -22.04 9.27
CA ALA A 69 -10.85 -21.99 9.87
C ALA A 69 -10.43 -20.56 10.25
N ALA A 70 -10.74 -19.58 9.41
CA ALA A 70 -10.43 -18.17 9.64
C ALA A 70 -11.23 -17.57 10.81
N GLN A 71 -12.46 -18.05 11.07
CA GLN A 71 -13.24 -17.67 12.24
C GLN A 71 -12.66 -18.24 13.54
N GLN A 72 -12.07 -19.44 13.48
CA GLN A 72 -11.51 -20.12 14.65
C GLN A 72 -10.07 -19.70 14.97
N SER A 73 -9.32 -19.22 13.96
CA SER A 73 -7.92 -18.85 14.09
C SER A 73 -7.67 -17.42 13.59
N PRO A 74 -7.34 -16.48 14.50
CA PRO A 74 -6.96 -15.11 14.12
C PRO A 74 -5.81 -15.07 13.11
N ALA A 75 -4.84 -15.98 13.21
CA ALA A 75 -3.71 -16.05 12.28
C ALA A 75 -4.14 -16.43 10.85
N ILE A 76 -5.13 -17.32 10.70
CA ILE A 76 -5.70 -17.65 9.38
C ILE A 76 -6.52 -16.47 8.86
N GLY A 77 -7.31 -15.82 9.73
CA GLY A 77 -8.03 -14.60 9.39
C GLY A 77 -7.11 -13.49 8.88
N ASP A 78 -5.95 -13.29 9.50
CA ASP A 78 -4.94 -12.32 9.07
C ASP A 78 -4.36 -12.68 7.69
N ARG A 79 -4.09 -13.97 7.42
CA ARG A 79 -3.65 -14.44 6.08
C ARG A 79 -4.72 -14.20 5.01
N VAL A 80 -5.99 -14.41 5.33
CA VAL A 80 -7.12 -14.13 4.43
C VAL A 80 -7.20 -12.64 4.13
N ALA A 81 -7.16 -11.79 5.16
CA ALA A 81 -7.19 -10.34 5.00
C ALA A 81 -6.01 -9.85 4.14
N ASP A 82 -4.79 -10.30 4.45
CA ASP A 82 -3.58 -9.94 3.70
C ASP A 82 -3.66 -10.34 2.22
N ALA A 83 -4.20 -11.53 1.93
CA ALA A 83 -4.39 -11.96 0.55
C ALA A 83 -5.42 -11.08 -0.17
N LEU A 84 -6.55 -10.78 0.46
CA LEU A 84 -7.64 -10.01 -0.15
C LEU A 84 -7.35 -8.50 -0.29
N LEU A 85 -6.39 -7.97 0.46
CA LEU A 85 -5.97 -6.57 0.38
C LEU A 85 -5.57 -6.17 -1.04
N ASN A 86 -6.02 -5.01 -1.48
CA ASN A 86 -5.62 -4.50 -2.79
C ASN A 86 -4.25 -3.80 -2.73
N GLN A 87 -3.18 -4.56 -2.96
CA GLN A 87 -1.78 -4.11 -2.86
C GLN A 87 -1.19 -3.67 -4.21
N GLU A 88 -1.85 -2.76 -4.93
CA GLU A 88 -1.32 -2.26 -6.20
C GLU A 88 -0.39 -1.05 -5.99
N SER A 89 0.89 -1.25 -6.30
CA SER A 89 1.92 -0.21 -6.21
C SER A 89 2.91 -0.29 -7.38
N SER A 90 3.58 0.81 -7.66
CA SER A 90 4.63 0.91 -8.69
C SER A 90 5.60 2.03 -8.36
N PHE A 91 6.84 1.92 -8.83
CA PHE A 91 7.85 2.95 -8.60
C PHE A 91 7.46 4.24 -9.31
N PHE A 92 7.68 5.38 -8.64
CA PHE A 92 7.40 6.71 -9.18
C PHE A 92 6.00 6.86 -9.81
N ARG A 93 4.97 6.20 -9.24
CA ARG A 93 3.57 6.34 -9.69
C ARG A 93 3.17 7.81 -9.64
N ASP A 94 2.75 8.37 -10.78
CA ASP A 94 2.54 9.81 -10.96
C ASP A 94 3.82 10.62 -10.65
N ALA A 95 4.90 10.39 -11.41
CA ALA A 95 6.25 10.90 -11.13
C ALA A 95 6.30 12.41 -10.79
N ALA A 96 5.50 13.25 -11.45
CA ALA A 96 5.41 14.69 -11.17
C ALA A 96 5.03 15.00 -9.71
N VAL A 97 4.27 14.12 -9.05
CA VAL A 97 3.94 14.24 -7.62
C VAL A 97 5.17 14.11 -6.74
N PHE A 98 6.10 13.20 -7.09
CA PHE A 98 7.36 13.05 -6.35
C PHE A 98 8.24 14.28 -6.51
N ASP A 99 8.26 14.91 -7.68
CA ASP A 99 8.99 16.16 -7.91
C ASP A 99 8.42 17.30 -7.05
N MET A 100 7.09 17.43 -6.96
CA MET A 100 6.42 18.39 -6.08
C MET A 100 6.71 18.13 -4.59
N VAL A 101 6.67 16.87 -4.15
CA VAL A 101 7.01 16.50 -2.77
C VAL A 101 8.43 16.92 -2.43
N ALA A 102 9.36 16.70 -3.35
CA ALA A 102 10.74 17.00 -3.10
C ALA A 102 11.03 18.51 -3.16
N ASP A 103 10.39 19.28 -4.05
CA ASP A 103 10.40 20.76 -3.99
C ASP A 103 9.87 21.29 -2.64
N ALA A 104 8.79 20.70 -2.12
CA ALA A 104 8.24 21.07 -0.83
C ALA A 104 9.20 20.82 0.33
N VAL A 105 9.87 19.67 0.32
CA VAL A 105 10.89 19.33 1.32
C VAL A 105 12.07 20.30 1.24
N ASP A 106 12.51 20.66 0.03
CA ASP A 106 13.61 21.60 -0.16
C ASP A 106 13.23 23.04 0.26
N SER A 107 12.00 23.48 -0.03
CA SER A 107 11.48 24.76 0.48
C SER A 107 11.41 24.81 2.00
N ILE A 108 11.07 23.69 2.64
CA ILE A 108 11.04 23.58 4.10
C ILE A 108 12.45 23.69 4.69
N ARG A 109 13.43 23.07 4.05
CA ARG A 109 14.84 23.16 4.45
C ARG A 109 15.37 24.58 4.32
N ALA A 110 15.06 25.27 3.22
CA ALA A 110 15.49 26.65 2.99
C ALA A 110 15.02 27.60 4.09
N THR A 111 13.83 27.37 4.65
CA THR A 111 13.27 28.20 5.74
C THR A 111 13.69 27.74 7.14
N LYS A 112 14.05 26.46 7.31
CA LYS A 112 14.37 25.84 8.60
C LYS A 112 15.53 24.84 8.47
N PRO A 113 16.78 25.31 8.21
CA PRO A 113 17.90 24.46 7.80
C PRO A 113 18.33 23.44 8.87
N SER A 114 18.17 23.76 10.16
CA SER A 114 18.51 22.86 11.27
C SER A 114 17.47 21.76 11.53
N ARG A 115 16.31 21.80 10.85
CA ARG A 115 15.21 20.87 11.10
C ARG A 115 15.13 19.80 10.03
N ARG A 116 15.32 18.54 10.43
CA ARG A 116 15.11 17.38 9.57
C ARG A 116 13.63 17.29 9.13
N PRO A 117 13.32 17.35 7.83
CA PRO A 117 11.96 17.14 7.34
C PRO A 117 11.49 15.72 7.61
N ARG A 118 10.19 15.53 7.87
CA ARG A 118 9.60 14.20 8.13
C ARG A 118 8.50 13.90 7.13
N ILE A 119 8.60 12.75 6.48
CA ILE A 119 7.68 12.26 5.46
C ILE A 119 7.06 10.96 5.93
N TRP A 120 5.74 10.82 5.79
CA TRP A 120 5.03 9.58 6.06
C TRP A 120 4.35 9.05 4.79
N SER A 121 4.76 7.87 4.32
CA SER A 121 4.02 7.07 3.32
C SER A 121 3.07 6.14 4.06
N ALA A 122 1.79 6.49 4.06
CA ALA A 122 0.69 5.80 4.73
C ALA A 122 -0.04 4.89 3.72
N GLY A 123 0.01 3.57 3.95
CA GLY A 123 -0.43 2.56 2.98
C GLY A 123 0.65 2.26 1.94
N CYS A 124 1.88 2.00 2.40
CA CYS A 124 3.05 1.89 1.54
C CYS A 124 3.14 0.59 0.72
N SER A 125 2.24 -0.37 0.95
CA SER A 125 2.16 -1.63 0.23
C SER A 125 3.51 -2.38 0.21
N PHE A 126 3.95 -2.87 -0.95
CA PHE A 126 5.24 -3.55 -1.12
C PHE A 126 6.45 -2.59 -1.13
N GLY A 127 6.28 -1.32 -0.77
CA GLY A 127 7.39 -0.39 -0.49
C GLY A 127 7.94 0.40 -1.67
N GLN A 128 7.34 0.32 -2.86
CA GLN A 128 7.82 1.06 -4.03
C GLN A 128 7.73 2.58 -3.83
N GLU A 129 6.68 3.09 -3.18
CA GLU A 129 6.53 4.53 -2.89
C GLU A 129 7.64 5.07 -1.96
N PRO A 130 7.87 4.51 -0.75
CA PRO A 130 8.93 5.01 0.12
C PRO A 130 10.34 4.77 -0.45
N LEU A 131 10.56 3.71 -1.24
CA LEU A 131 11.82 3.55 -1.98
C LEU A 131 12.01 4.59 -3.08
N SER A 132 10.93 4.99 -3.76
CA SER A 132 10.97 6.08 -4.75
C SER A 132 11.39 7.39 -4.10
N LEU A 133 10.85 7.70 -2.91
CA LEU A 133 11.29 8.84 -2.10
C LEU A 133 12.76 8.70 -1.67
N ALA A 134 13.16 7.54 -1.16
CA ALA A 134 14.54 7.31 -0.72
C ALA A 134 15.56 7.48 -1.86
N MET A 135 15.27 6.93 -3.04
CA MET A 135 16.09 7.12 -4.24
C MET A 135 16.16 8.60 -4.64
N LEU A 136 15.01 9.28 -4.67
CA LEU A 136 14.94 10.70 -5.05
C LEU A 136 15.79 11.58 -4.12
N PHE A 137 15.67 11.40 -2.81
CA PHE A 137 16.44 12.20 -1.85
C PHE A 137 17.91 11.80 -1.77
N ALA A 138 18.25 10.52 -1.93
CA ALA A 138 19.65 10.09 -2.01
C ALA A 138 20.35 10.64 -3.28
N GLU A 139 19.62 10.81 -4.37
CA GLU A 139 20.15 11.46 -5.58
C GLU A 139 20.39 12.96 -5.38
N ARG A 140 19.52 13.64 -4.63
CA ARG A 140 19.64 15.07 -4.30
C ARG A 140 20.66 15.35 -3.18
N GLU A 141 21.01 14.36 -2.36
CA GLU A 141 22.05 14.44 -1.31
C GLU A 141 23.42 14.83 -1.88
N LEU A 142 23.68 14.48 -3.15
CA LEU A 142 24.95 14.75 -3.82
C LEU A 142 25.17 16.23 -4.13
N ASP A 143 24.10 17.03 -4.08
CA ASP A 143 24.11 18.42 -4.52
C ASP A 143 24.13 19.41 -3.34
N VAL A 144 23.85 18.97 -2.09
CA VAL A 144 23.70 19.86 -0.93
C VAL A 144 24.04 19.20 0.43
N ASP A 145 24.72 19.94 1.30
CA ASP A 145 25.09 19.54 2.66
C ASP A 145 23.87 19.65 3.62
N HIS A 146 22.87 18.80 3.43
CA HIS A 146 21.58 18.87 4.14
C HIS A 146 21.21 17.54 4.80
N LEU A 147 20.60 17.64 5.99
CA LEU A 147 20.01 16.48 6.66
C LEU A 147 18.90 15.87 5.78
N LEU A 148 19.09 14.62 5.36
CA LEU A 148 18.08 13.86 4.64
C LEU A 148 16.76 13.77 5.39
N PRO A 149 15.61 13.77 4.70
CA PRO A 149 14.33 13.61 5.38
C PRO A 149 14.26 12.27 6.11
N GLU A 150 13.50 12.25 7.21
CA GLU A 150 13.05 11.00 7.81
C GLU A 150 11.87 10.46 7.00
N ILE A 151 11.98 9.23 6.51
CA ILE A 151 10.90 8.55 5.80
C ILE A 151 10.33 7.48 6.73
N ILE A 152 9.07 7.63 7.10
CA ILE A 152 8.29 6.62 7.79
C ILE A 152 7.33 6.01 6.77
N ALA A 153 7.29 4.69 6.71
CA ALA A 153 6.40 3.96 5.82
C ALA A 153 5.55 3.01 6.65
N SER A 154 4.25 2.99 6.42
CA SER A 154 3.37 2.11 7.15
C SER A 154 2.33 1.41 6.29
N ASP A 155 1.97 0.21 6.67
CA ASP A 155 0.90 -0.56 6.05
C ASP A 155 0.20 -1.43 7.11
N VAL A 156 -1.03 -1.84 6.83
CA VAL A 156 -1.77 -2.76 7.69
C VAL A 156 -1.25 -4.21 7.53
N SER A 157 -0.72 -4.51 6.34
CA SER A 157 -0.23 -5.84 5.97
C SER A 157 1.22 -6.07 6.40
N GLU A 158 1.42 -7.00 7.34
CA GLU A 158 2.78 -7.40 7.73
C GLU A 158 3.48 -8.15 6.60
N ALA A 159 2.75 -8.93 5.80
CA ALA A 159 3.31 -9.59 4.63
C ALA A 159 3.87 -8.58 3.61
N ALA A 160 3.14 -7.49 3.34
CA ALA A 160 3.61 -6.44 2.45
C ALA A 160 4.84 -5.70 3.02
N LEU A 161 4.84 -5.39 4.31
CA LEU A 161 5.98 -4.74 4.99
C LEU A 161 7.21 -5.63 5.04
N SER A 162 7.06 -6.93 5.30
CA SER A 162 8.16 -7.89 5.25
C SER A 162 8.83 -7.89 3.89
N ARG A 163 8.02 -7.92 2.83
CA ARG A 163 8.51 -7.81 1.45
C ARG A 163 9.21 -6.47 1.18
N ALA A 164 8.63 -5.36 1.64
CA ALA A 164 9.23 -4.04 1.50
C ALA A 164 10.60 -3.94 2.19
N ARG A 165 10.75 -4.54 3.38
CA ARG A 165 12.03 -4.62 4.11
C ARG A 165 13.06 -5.50 3.42
N CYS A 166 12.63 -6.52 2.67
CA CYS A 166 13.53 -7.30 1.83
C CYS A 166 13.96 -6.55 0.56
N GLY A 167 13.19 -5.55 0.13
CA GLY A 167 13.50 -4.77 -1.08
C GLY A 167 13.54 -5.60 -2.36
N ARG A 168 12.85 -6.75 -2.41
CA ARG A 168 12.89 -7.71 -3.51
C ARG A 168 11.68 -7.57 -4.44
N TYR A 169 11.95 -7.36 -5.72
CA TYR A 169 10.94 -7.09 -6.74
C TYR A 169 11.20 -7.91 -7.99
N SER A 170 10.13 -8.38 -8.62
CA SER A 170 10.22 -9.10 -9.90
C SER A 170 10.63 -8.16 -11.04
N GLN A 171 11.06 -8.73 -12.16
CA GLN A 171 11.32 -7.99 -13.40
C GLN A 171 10.15 -7.07 -13.79
N PHE A 172 8.92 -7.57 -13.70
CA PHE A 172 7.71 -6.82 -14.05
C PHE A 172 7.51 -5.58 -13.16
N GLU A 173 7.70 -5.72 -11.85
CA GLU A 173 7.52 -4.62 -10.90
C GLU A 173 8.61 -3.54 -11.05
N ILE A 174 9.84 -3.97 -11.29
CA ILE A 174 10.98 -3.07 -11.53
C ILE A 174 10.77 -2.26 -12.80
N GLN A 175 10.30 -2.89 -13.88
CA GLN A 175 10.05 -2.17 -15.14
C GLN A 175 8.84 -1.22 -15.08
N ARG A 176 7.99 -1.36 -14.05
CA ARG A 176 6.80 -0.52 -13.88
C ARG A 176 7.15 0.79 -13.18
N GLY A 177 7.54 1.79 -13.98
CA GLY A 177 7.71 3.18 -13.56
C GLY A 177 9.11 3.54 -13.03
N LEU A 178 10.02 2.58 -12.86
CA LEU A 178 11.40 2.86 -12.47
C LEU A 178 12.26 3.20 -13.70
N PRO A 179 12.87 4.39 -13.77
CA PRO A 179 13.82 4.69 -14.84
C PRO A 179 15.04 3.75 -14.80
N VAL A 180 15.50 3.29 -15.97
CA VAL A 180 16.63 2.34 -16.10
C VAL A 180 17.88 2.82 -15.36
N ARG A 181 18.20 4.12 -15.43
CA ARG A 181 19.30 4.73 -14.67
C ARG A 181 19.20 4.45 -13.17
N ARG A 182 18.00 4.57 -12.60
CA ARG A 182 17.77 4.32 -11.18
C ARG A 182 17.83 2.84 -10.86
N MET A 183 17.27 1.99 -11.73
CA MET A 183 17.36 0.53 -11.61
C MET A 183 18.82 0.08 -11.48
N VAL A 184 19.67 0.42 -12.47
CA VAL A 184 21.10 0.04 -12.49
C VAL A 184 21.86 0.61 -11.29
N ARG A 185 21.49 1.80 -10.83
CA ARG A 185 22.17 2.46 -9.70
C ARG A 185 21.81 1.84 -8.35
N TRP A 186 20.55 1.50 -8.14
CA TRP A 186 19.97 1.27 -6.82
C TRP A 186 19.52 -0.17 -6.56
N PHE A 187 19.58 -1.04 -7.56
CA PHE A 187 19.20 -2.43 -7.46
C PHE A 187 20.29 -3.34 -8.01
N ASP A 188 20.46 -4.49 -7.35
CA ASP A 188 21.33 -5.56 -7.79
C ASP A 188 20.45 -6.72 -8.30
N GLY A 189 20.88 -7.37 -9.38
CA GLY A 189 20.19 -8.56 -9.90
C GLY A 189 20.48 -9.77 -9.01
N ASP A 190 19.42 -10.51 -8.65
CA ASP A 190 19.49 -11.77 -7.89
C ASP A 190 18.59 -12.83 -8.56
N GLY A 191 19.17 -13.60 -9.48
CA GLY A 191 18.44 -14.56 -10.29
C GLY A 191 17.41 -13.89 -11.19
N VAL A 192 16.12 -14.16 -10.93
CA VAL A 192 14.97 -13.57 -11.67
C VAL A 192 14.42 -12.30 -11.02
N ASP A 193 14.91 -11.97 -9.83
CA ASP A 193 14.48 -10.83 -9.04
C ASP A 193 15.54 -9.73 -9.03
N TRP A 194 15.13 -8.55 -8.58
CA TRP A 194 15.99 -7.42 -8.28
C TRP A 194 15.86 -7.05 -6.82
N VAL A 195 17.00 -6.75 -6.19
CA VAL A 195 17.08 -6.44 -4.78
C VAL A 195 17.57 -5.01 -4.60
N ALA A 196 16.81 -4.19 -3.90
CA ALA A 196 17.19 -2.83 -3.57
C ALA A 196 18.43 -2.83 -2.68
N LYS A 197 19.37 -1.93 -2.95
CA LYS A 197 20.58 -1.78 -2.12
C LYS A 197 20.19 -1.52 -0.66
N THR A 198 20.89 -2.20 0.25
CA THR A 198 20.60 -2.15 1.69
C THR A 198 20.64 -0.72 2.24
N GLU A 199 21.50 0.14 1.70
CA GLU A 199 21.57 1.55 2.08
C GLU A 199 20.27 2.33 1.84
N LEU A 200 19.49 1.98 0.81
CA LEU A 200 18.20 2.62 0.56
C LEU A 200 17.14 2.12 1.53
N VAL A 201 17.05 0.81 1.71
CA VAL A 201 16.06 0.19 2.60
C VAL A 201 16.24 0.69 4.03
N ARG A 202 17.50 0.85 4.49
CA ARG A 202 17.81 1.38 5.83
C ARG A 202 17.43 2.85 6.05
N ARG A 203 17.17 3.62 4.98
CA ARG A 203 16.71 5.01 5.08
C ARG A 203 15.22 5.11 5.44
N ILE A 204 14.49 4.00 5.43
CA ILE A 204 13.04 3.95 5.63
C ILE A 204 12.70 3.25 6.95
N ASN A 205 11.86 3.88 7.77
CA ASN A 205 11.31 3.29 8.99
C ASN A 205 9.96 2.63 8.70
N TYR A 206 9.96 1.31 8.51
CA TYR A 206 8.76 0.52 8.23
C TYR A 206 8.00 0.12 9.50
N ARG A 207 6.71 0.45 9.57
CA ARG A 207 5.84 0.16 10.73
C ARG A 207 4.51 -0.46 10.31
N ARG A 208 4.09 -1.51 11.02
CA ARG A 208 2.70 -2.00 10.90
C ARG A 208 1.77 -1.00 11.56
N LEU A 209 0.75 -0.55 10.82
CA LEU A 209 -0.21 0.45 11.29
C LEU A 209 -1.50 0.34 10.48
N ASN A 210 -2.62 0.14 11.17
CA ASN A 210 -3.95 0.23 10.59
C ASN A 210 -4.48 1.68 10.72
N LEU A 211 -4.63 2.38 9.59
CA LEU A 211 -5.06 3.79 9.57
C LEU A 211 -6.42 4.03 10.24
N VAL A 212 -7.29 3.02 10.28
CA VAL A 212 -8.64 3.10 10.84
C VAL A 212 -8.65 3.06 12.37
N SER A 213 -7.86 2.15 12.96
CA SER A 213 -7.87 1.86 14.39
C SER A 213 -6.70 2.52 15.13
N ASP A 214 -5.51 2.48 14.55
CA ASP A 214 -4.27 2.72 15.28
C ASP A 214 -3.91 4.21 15.32
N PRO A 215 -3.24 4.69 16.39
CA PRO A 215 -2.74 6.05 16.43
C PRO A 215 -1.67 6.26 15.34
N PRO A 216 -1.57 7.49 14.78
CA PRO A 216 -0.54 7.83 13.82
C PRO A 216 0.87 7.73 14.45
N PRO A 217 1.94 7.60 13.65
CA PRO A 217 3.29 7.52 14.21
C PRO A 217 3.66 8.82 14.95
N VAL A 218 4.49 8.66 15.99
CA VAL A 218 4.82 9.75 16.92
C VAL A 218 5.44 10.96 16.20
N GLY A 219 5.01 12.15 16.65
CA GLY A 219 5.51 13.45 16.21
C GLY A 219 4.69 14.05 15.08
N ARG A 220 5.23 15.11 14.45
CA ARG A 220 4.57 15.81 13.34
C ARG A 220 5.26 15.59 12.01
N PHE A 221 4.51 15.73 10.92
CA PHE A 221 4.96 15.47 9.55
C PHE A 221 4.90 16.71 8.67
N ASP A 222 5.90 16.85 7.80
CA ASP A 222 5.95 17.89 6.78
C ASP A 222 5.21 17.45 5.52
N VAL A 223 5.29 16.17 5.17
CA VAL A 223 4.57 15.58 4.05
C VAL A 223 3.96 14.25 4.49
N ILE A 224 2.69 14.03 4.16
CA ILE A 224 2.03 12.73 4.29
C ILE A 224 1.55 12.32 2.90
N LEU A 225 1.98 11.15 2.44
CA LEU A 225 1.45 10.48 1.26
C LEU A 225 0.45 9.43 1.75
N CYS A 226 -0.82 9.55 1.35
CA CYS A 226 -1.87 8.57 1.63
C CYS A 226 -2.57 8.28 0.30
N ARG A 227 -1.87 7.55 -0.57
CA ARG A 227 -2.20 7.46 -2.00
C ARG A 227 -2.77 6.11 -2.37
N ASN A 228 -3.90 6.13 -3.06
CA ASN A 228 -4.64 4.96 -3.52
C ASN A 228 -5.07 4.02 -2.38
N VAL A 229 -5.29 4.56 -1.18
CA VAL A 229 -5.70 3.82 0.03
C VAL A 229 -7.18 4.04 0.34
N LEU A 230 -7.63 5.29 0.23
CA LEU A 230 -8.96 5.74 0.66
C LEU A 230 -10.08 5.21 -0.25
N LEU A 231 -9.75 4.90 -1.51
CA LEU A 231 -10.68 4.39 -2.54
C LEU A 231 -11.49 3.17 -2.09
N TYR A 232 -10.95 2.34 -1.20
CA TYR A 232 -11.58 1.09 -0.75
C TYR A 232 -12.33 1.23 0.58
N LEU A 233 -12.37 2.42 1.17
CA LEU A 233 -12.97 2.67 2.48
C LEU A 233 -14.32 3.36 2.35
N THR A 234 -15.17 3.28 3.37
CA THR A 234 -16.42 4.06 3.44
C THR A 234 -16.15 5.55 3.64
N ILE A 235 -17.12 6.41 3.32
CA ILE A 235 -16.98 7.87 3.46
C ILE A 235 -16.68 8.27 4.91
N GLU A 236 -17.25 7.57 5.90
CA GLU A 236 -17.04 7.79 7.33
C GLU A 236 -15.61 7.48 7.74
N LEU A 237 -15.06 6.35 7.26
CA LEU A 237 -13.68 5.96 7.52
C LEU A 237 -12.69 6.91 6.85
N ARG A 238 -12.97 7.34 5.61
CA ARG A 238 -12.14 8.33 4.91
C ARG A 238 -12.07 9.64 5.70
N ARG A 239 -13.21 10.18 6.13
CA ARG A 239 -13.28 11.38 6.98
C ARG A 239 -12.44 11.22 8.25
N LYS A 240 -12.68 10.14 9.01
CA LYS A 240 -11.95 9.85 10.25
C LYS A 240 -10.43 9.79 10.04
N ILE A 241 -10.00 9.15 8.96
CA ILE A 241 -8.58 9.06 8.61
C ILE A 241 -8.04 10.44 8.27
N LEU A 242 -8.69 11.18 7.38
CA LEU A 242 -8.25 12.52 6.98
C LEU A 242 -8.16 13.46 8.20
N ASP A 243 -9.18 13.52 9.04
CA ASP A 243 -9.17 14.33 10.26
C ASP A 243 -7.98 13.98 11.16
N ARG A 244 -7.70 12.68 11.33
CA ARG A 244 -6.55 12.18 12.10
C ARG A 244 -5.21 12.57 11.46
N LEU A 245 -5.07 12.46 10.14
CA LEU A 245 -3.86 12.87 9.43
C LEU A 245 -3.58 14.36 9.66
N ALA A 246 -4.60 15.22 9.62
CA ALA A 246 -4.43 16.65 9.85
C ALA A 246 -3.84 16.96 11.24
N THR A 247 -4.23 16.20 12.29
CA THR A 247 -3.73 16.44 13.67
C THR A 247 -2.22 16.27 13.84
N VAL A 248 -1.60 15.42 13.00
CA VAL A 248 -0.16 15.13 13.03
C VAL A 248 0.62 15.86 11.94
N MET A 249 -0.04 16.68 11.13
CA MET A 249 0.67 17.52 10.17
C MET A 249 1.21 18.78 10.84
N ARG A 250 2.32 19.28 10.31
CA ARG A 250 2.85 20.59 10.67
C ARG A 250 2.07 21.67 9.92
N PRO A 251 1.95 22.90 10.49
CA PRO A 251 1.49 24.05 9.73
C PRO A 251 2.32 24.22 8.45
N GLY A 252 1.64 24.38 7.31
CA GLY A 252 2.28 24.43 5.99
C GLY A 252 2.79 23.09 5.45
N GLY A 253 2.46 21.97 6.10
CA GLY A 253 2.72 20.63 5.57
C GLY A 253 1.79 20.26 4.42
N LEU A 254 2.13 19.21 3.68
CA LEU A 254 1.38 18.74 2.50
C LEU A 254 0.83 17.34 2.67
N LEU A 255 -0.43 17.18 2.31
CA LEU A 255 -1.10 15.90 2.13
C LEU A 255 -1.15 15.59 0.64
N VAL A 256 -0.66 14.41 0.29
CA VAL A 256 -0.64 13.88 -1.07
C VAL A 256 -1.60 12.71 -1.15
N LEU A 257 -2.61 12.83 -2.00
CA LEU A 257 -3.57 11.75 -2.29
C LEU A 257 -3.31 11.16 -3.68
N GLY A 258 -3.85 9.98 -3.93
CA GLY A 258 -3.75 9.29 -5.21
C GLY A 258 -4.69 9.91 -6.25
N ALA A 259 -4.42 9.62 -7.52
CA ALA A 259 -5.32 10.03 -8.60
C ALA A 259 -6.74 9.50 -8.36
N GLY A 260 -7.73 10.39 -8.36
CA GLY A 260 -9.14 10.08 -8.09
C GLY A 260 -9.56 10.13 -6.61
N GLU A 261 -8.64 10.41 -5.69
CA GLU A 261 -8.95 10.68 -4.28
C GLU A 261 -9.04 12.20 -4.04
N THR A 262 -9.88 12.61 -3.08
CA THR A 262 -10.11 14.02 -2.77
C THR A 262 -10.49 14.20 -1.30
N VAL A 263 -10.22 15.39 -0.75
CA VAL A 263 -10.74 15.80 0.57
C VAL A 263 -12.13 16.46 0.49
N ILE A 264 -12.51 16.92 -0.70
CA ILE A 264 -13.74 17.70 -0.93
C ILE A 264 -14.97 16.83 -0.62
N GLY A 265 -15.86 17.36 0.22
CA GLY A 265 -17.05 16.64 0.67
C GLY A 265 -16.75 15.50 1.66
N GLN A 266 -15.49 15.31 2.05
CA GLN A 266 -15.07 14.29 3.01
C GLN A 266 -14.69 14.92 4.35
N THR A 267 -13.94 16.03 4.35
CA THR A 267 -13.45 16.73 5.55
C THR A 267 -13.25 18.23 5.29
N GLU A 268 -13.32 19.03 6.35
CA GLU A 268 -12.94 20.45 6.38
C GLU A 268 -11.51 20.66 6.94
N ALA A 269 -10.84 19.60 7.40
CA ALA A 269 -9.51 19.68 8.00
C ALA A 269 -8.39 19.95 6.97
N PHE A 270 -8.72 19.90 5.67
CA PHE A 270 -7.80 20.13 4.57
C PHE A 270 -8.40 21.05 3.53
N ARG A 271 -7.53 21.84 2.91
CA ARG A 271 -7.86 22.68 1.75
C ARG A 271 -6.86 22.42 0.61
N PRO A 272 -7.22 22.70 -0.65
CA PRO A 272 -6.26 22.63 -1.75
C PRO A 272 -5.04 23.52 -1.49
N SER A 273 -3.84 23.01 -1.78
CA SER A 273 -2.61 23.81 -1.68
C SER A 273 -2.61 24.93 -2.71
N ALA A 274 -2.25 26.13 -2.27
CA ALA A 274 -2.10 27.28 -3.17
C ALA A 274 -0.83 27.19 -4.03
N ARG A 275 0.19 26.45 -3.54
CA ARG A 275 1.50 26.33 -4.19
C ARG A 275 1.64 25.06 -5.02
N TYR A 276 1.10 23.93 -4.55
CA TYR A 276 1.27 22.64 -5.19
C TYR A 276 -0.07 22.12 -5.71
N ARG A 277 -0.34 22.36 -7.00
CA ARG A 277 -1.61 21.99 -7.63
C ARG A 277 -1.89 20.49 -7.48
N GLY A 278 -3.07 20.17 -6.95
CA GLY A 278 -3.52 18.79 -6.73
C GLY A 278 -3.08 18.19 -5.40
N LEU A 279 -2.30 18.91 -4.59
CA LEU A 279 -2.01 18.55 -3.20
C LEU A 279 -2.89 19.36 -2.23
N TYR A 280 -2.88 18.96 -0.97
CA TYR A 280 -3.68 19.59 0.09
C TYR A 280 -2.80 20.06 1.24
N GLU A 281 -3.27 21.08 1.95
CA GLU A 281 -2.64 21.63 3.16
C GLU A 281 -3.65 21.55 4.32
N PRO A 282 -3.19 21.36 5.58
CA PRO A 282 -4.05 21.47 6.73
C PRO A 282 -4.79 22.81 6.72
N ALA A 283 -6.10 22.78 6.90
CA ALA A 283 -6.86 23.98 7.17
C ALA A 283 -6.37 24.54 8.52
N VAL A 284 -5.89 25.77 8.53
CA VAL A 284 -5.52 26.43 9.78
C VAL A 284 -6.81 26.65 10.55
N SER A 285 -6.92 26.11 11.77
CA SER A 285 -7.95 26.57 12.69
C SER A 285 -7.66 28.03 12.96
N GLU A 286 -8.49 28.94 12.44
CA GLU A 286 -8.56 30.29 12.98
C GLU A 286 -8.99 30.11 14.44
N GLY A 287 -8.00 30.21 15.34
CA GLY A 287 -8.22 30.26 16.78
C GLY A 287 -8.62 31.67 17.20
#